data_AF-A0A645A7X0-F1
#
_entry.id   AF-A0A645A7X0-F1
#
_cell.length_a   1.000
_cell.length_b   1.000
_cell.length_c   1.000
_cell.angle_alpha   90.00
_cell.angle_beta   90.00
_cell.angle_gamma   90.00
#
_symmetry.space_group_name_H-M   'P 1'
#
loop_
_entity.id
_entity.type
_entity.pdbx_description
1 polymer ?
#
loop_
_entity_poly.entity_id
_entity_poly.type
_entity_poly.pdbx_seq_one_letter_code
_entity_poly.pdbx_strand_id
1 'polypeptide(L)'
;MPINASEKQLFDTLCSLLSVFRSDFSRERSFRNFVRICLGFMLRSDIKGVTDFVRIGYRNDENPDSLYQRVIKFFRSSSFRLEDLQATWLGYLSSLDEQVPTLEGRRILIGDGVKQGKAGFHMAAVKRYAQSSESVAKADMIWGHLWGAVGLLTGNLEAKMFYTPINANIQDGNQAIKAWDDEAYEGKTHVMQMADAGIACFKNSPCSCLFALDRYFLTRDLISAVDKANAEKGDASSLCIITKAKCNCIAYEKPQPGPAKRRGRPPLKGRTVHLKDLFSSRSDEFQETELLLYGKMQKVRYLAVDCLWGMGLYREMRFVLVETNTLRSILVSSDTTVKAQTIITCYSLRWKCEESYLRSKHVLGAFSYHFWTKAMPKLNHYRKRTSPDPVAQVTSEHDKKRILSAYRATEVFAFIGQVAQGMLQLLSLKAHELGLATKKWLRTYSSPVNSEQTMAFDLASLIKRVIVTFTGSDNPVKLLEPVA
;
A
#
# COMPACT_ATOMS: atom_id res chain seq x y z
N MET A 1 24.25 7.57 -28.79
CA MET A 1 23.30 6.82 -29.64
C MET A 1 21.92 7.44 -29.51
N PRO A 2 21.26 7.79 -30.63
CA PRO A 2 19.88 8.28 -30.64
C PRO A 2 18.95 7.23 -29.99
N ILE A 3 17.81 7.69 -29.45
CA ILE A 3 16.79 6.80 -28.90
C ILE A 3 15.97 6.17 -30.04
N ASN A 4 15.54 4.92 -29.88
CA ASN A 4 14.62 4.30 -30.84
C ASN A 4 13.14 4.63 -30.52
N ALA A 5 12.21 4.22 -31.39
CA ALA A 5 10.79 4.52 -31.24
C ALA A 5 10.19 3.97 -29.93
N SER A 6 10.50 2.72 -29.57
CA SER A 6 10.04 2.11 -28.31
C SER A 6 10.59 2.82 -27.07
N GLU A 7 11.86 3.22 -27.10
CA GLU A 7 12.49 4.02 -26.05
C GLU A 7 11.85 5.40 -25.91
N LYS A 8 11.49 6.04 -27.02
CA LYS A 8 10.73 7.30 -27.02
C LYS A 8 9.35 7.09 -26.38
N GLN A 9 8.63 6.03 -26.77
CA GLN A 9 7.30 5.74 -26.21
C GLN A 9 7.35 5.45 -24.70
N LEU A 10 8.37 4.76 -24.21
CA LEU A 10 8.58 4.55 -22.78
C LEU A 10 8.85 5.87 -22.04
N PHE A 11 9.65 6.77 -22.63
CA PHE A 11 9.89 8.10 -22.08
C PHE A 11 8.61 8.96 -22.06
N ASP A 12 7.84 8.96 -23.15
CA ASP A 12 6.56 9.66 -23.24
C ASP A 12 5.57 9.12 -22.19
N THR A 13 5.60 7.82 -21.91
CA THR A 13 4.81 7.19 -20.83
C THR A 13 5.20 7.72 -19.45
N LEU A 14 6.51 7.86 -19.16
CA LEU A 14 6.98 8.50 -17.91
C LEU A 14 6.48 9.95 -17.81
N CYS A 15 6.59 10.73 -18.88
CA CYS A 15 6.14 12.11 -18.89
C CYS A 15 4.63 12.23 -18.64
N SER A 16 3.83 11.34 -19.23
CA SER A 16 2.39 11.26 -19.00
C SER A 16 2.08 10.90 -17.54
N LEU A 17 2.75 9.90 -16.97
CA LEU A 17 2.61 9.51 -15.56
C LEU A 17 2.88 10.68 -14.61
N LEU A 18 3.95 11.44 -14.86
CA LEU A 18 4.30 12.61 -14.04
C LEU A 18 3.29 13.76 -14.21
N SER A 19 2.78 13.95 -15.42
CA SER A 19 1.87 15.04 -15.77
C SER A 19 0.46 14.88 -15.19
N VAL A 20 0.08 13.66 -14.79
CA VAL A 20 -1.18 13.37 -14.06
C VAL A 20 -1.36 14.33 -12.87
N PHE A 21 -0.29 14.67 -12.16
CA PHE A 21 -0.36 15.52 -10.96
C PHE A 21 -0.34 17.02 -11.26
N ARG A 22 -0.31 17.46 -12.53
CA ARG A 22 -0.10 18.88 -12.84
C ARG A 22 -1.18 19.77 -12.22
N SER A 23 -2.43 19.33 -12.22
CA SER A 23 -3.58 20.06 -11.66
C SER A 23 -3.48 20.30 -10.15
N ASP A 24 -2.72 19.46 -9.44
CA ASP A 24 -2.62 19.51 -7.97
C ASP A 24 -1.67 20.62 -7.48
N PHE A 25 -1.00 21.31 -8.41
CA PHE A 25 -0.07 22.39 -8.11
C PHE A 25 -0.51 23.71 -8.75
N SER A 26 -0.77 24.70 -7.91
CA SER A 26 -1.08 26.07 -8.35
C SER A 26 0.09 26.75 -9.08
N ARG A 27 1.33 26.37 -8.76
CA ARG A 27 2.55 26.97 -9.34
C ARG A 27 3.35 25.93 -10.11
N GLU A 28 3.73 26.28 -11.34
CA GLU A 28 4.61 25.48 -12.21
C GLU A 28 5.90 25.06 -11.48
N ARG A 29 6.51 25.98 -10.73
CA ARG A 29 7.73 25.71 -9.95
C ARG A 29 7.55 24.59 -8.92
N SER A 30 6.39 24.54 -8.25
CA SER A 30 6.12 23.48 -7.26
C SER A 30 5.93 22.13 -7.95
N PHE A 31 5.20 22.09 -9.07
CA PHE A 31 5.05 20.89 -9.88
C PHE A 31 6.40 20.37 -10.39
N ARG A 32 7.28 21.24 -10.91
CA ARG A 32 8.61 20.81 -11.35
C ARG A 32 9.48 20.30 -10.21
N ASN A 33 9.31 20.81 -8.99
CA ASN A 33 9.99 20.24 -7.81
C ASN A 33 9.44 18.84 -7.47
N PHE A 34 8.12 18.64 -7.59
CA PHE A 34 7.52 17.31 -7.45
C PHE A 34 8.11 16.32 -8.46
N VAL A 35 8.14 16.69 -9.75
CA VAL A 35 8.74 15.87 -10.81
C VAL A 35 10.19 15.49 -10.48
N ARG A 36 11.00 16.46 -10.07
CA ARG A 36 12.39 16.21 -9.66
C ARG A 36 12.50 15.26 -8.48
N ILE A 37 11.61 15.36 -7.50
CA ILE A 37 11.62 14.47 -6.33
C ILE A 37 11.22 13.05 -6.76
N CYS A 38 10.21 12.88 -7.62
CA CYS A 38 9.84 11.58 -8.19
C CYS A 38 11.03 10.94 -8.92
N LEU A 39 11.68 11.68 -9.83
CA LEU A 39 12.91 11.21 -10.49
C LEU A 39 14.04 10.95 -9.50
N GLY A 40 14.16 11.78 -8.47
CA GLY A 40 15.09 11.61 -7.36
C GLY A 40 14.93 10.26 -6.67
N PHE A 41 13.70 9.84 -6.40
CA PHE A 41 13.41 8.52 -5.85
C PHE A 41 13.74 7.39 -6.85
N MET A 42 13.42 7.59 -8.14
CA MET A 42 13.61 6.55 -9.16
C MET A 42 15.07 6.31 -9.52
N LEU A 43 15.88 7.38 -9.64
CA LEU A 43 17.19 7.33 -10.31
C LEU A 43 18.38 7.33 -9.35
N ARG A 44 18.15 7.49 -8.04
CA ARG A 44 19.25 7.58 -7.06
C ARG A 44 20.00 6.27 -6.91
N SER A 45 21.33 6.37 -6.81
CA SER A 45 22.25 5.24 -6.66
C SER A 45 22.94 5.17 -5.29
N ASP A 46 22.90 6.26 -4.49
CA ASP A 46 23.74 6.44 -3.29
C ASP A 46 22.98 6.29 -1.95
N ILE A 47 23.20 7.21 -1.00
CA ILE A 47 22.93 7.11 0.44
C ILE A 47 21.42 7.23 0.77
N LYS A 48 20.58 7.47 -0.24
CA LYS A 48 19.12 7.67 -0.15
C LYS A 48 18.73 8.94 0.60
N GLY A 49 19.59 9.96 0.55
CA GLY A 49 19.35 11.28 1.11
C GLY A 49 18.64 12.23 0.16
N VAL A 50 18.14 13.35 0.68
CA VAL A 50 17.63 14.46 -0.14
C VAL A 50 18.73 15.07 -1.01
N THR A 51 19.99 14.98 -0.57
CA THR A 51 21.18 15.36 -1.34
C THR A 51 21.29 14.59 -2.66
N ASP A 52 20.79 13.36 -2.74
CA ASP A 52 20.81 12.58 -3.98
C ASP A 52 19.80 13.13 -5.00
N PHE A 53 18.69 13.71 -4.52
CA PHE A 53 17.72 14.39 -5.38
C PHE A 53 18.34 15.64 -6.02
N VAL A 54 19.17 16.36 -5.26
CA VAL A 54 19.94 17.52 -5.75
C VAL A 54 20.92 17.08 -6.84
N ARG A 55 21.63 15.96 -6.65
CA ARG A 55 22.61 15.44 -7.64
C ARG A 55 21.98 15.05 -8.97
N ILE A 56 20.76 14.48 -8.97
CA ILE A 56 20.07 14.07 -10.20
C ILE A 56 19.59 15.28 -11.02
N GLY A 57 19.30 16.40 -10.37
CA GLY A 57 18.83 17.64 -10.99
C GLY A 57 19.89 18.73 -11.12
N TYR A 58 21.13 18.47 -10.72
CA TYR A 58 22.21 19.45 -10.75
C TYR A 58 22.64 19.72 -12.19
N ARG A 59 22.55 20.99 -12.61
CA ARG A 59 23.27 21.53 -13.76
C ARG A 59 24.35 22.48 -13.23
N ASN A 60 25.44 22.64 -13.99
CA ASN A 60 26.60 23.45 -13.59
C ASN A 60 26.28 24.92 -13.30
N ASP A 61 25.09 25.41 -13.71
CA ASP A 61 24.61 26.78 -13.58
C ASP A 61 23.71 27.03 -12.34
N GLU A 62 23.35 26.01 -11.55
CA GLU A 62 22.46 26.17 -10.40
C GLU A 62 23.19 25.97 -9.04
N ASN A 63 22.93 26.85 -8.06
CA ASN A 63 23.51 26.70 -6.72
C ASN A 63 22.90 25.48 -5.98
N PRO A 64 23.71 24.46 -5.63
CA PRO A 64 23.23 23.23 -5.02
C PRO A 64 22.60 23.43 -3.63
N ASP A 65 23.05 24.41 -2.86
CA ASP A 65 22.49 24.73 -1.54
C ASP A 65 21.09 25.33 -1.68
N SER A 66 20.89 26.20 -2.67
CA SER A 66 19.57 26.75 -2.98
C SER A 66 18.60 25.65 -3.39
N LEU A 67 19.03 24.71 -4.23
CA LEU A 67 18.23 23.56 -4.64
C LEU A 67 17.90 22.66 -3.44
N TYR A 68 18.87 22.34 -2.60
CA TYR A 68 18.67 21.58 -1.37
C TYR A 68 17.62 22.22 -0.45
N GLN A 69 17.73 23.53 -0.20
CA GLN A 69 16.78 24.27 0.64
C GLN A 69 15.38 24.25 0.03
N ARG A 70 15.24 24.38 -1.29
CA ARG A 70 13.93 24.29 -1.97
C ARG A 70 13.31 22.92 -1.85
N VAL A 71 14.08 21.84 -2.02
CA VAL A 71 13.57 20.46 -1.87
C VAL A 71 13.12 20.19 -0.43
N ILE A 72 13.86 20.64 0.58
CA ILE A 72 13.43 20.50 1.98
C ILE A 72 12.16 21.30 2.28
N LYS A 73 12.08 22.54 1.75
CA LYS A 73 10.88 23.38 1.91
C LYS A 73 9.68 22.79 1.18
N PHE A 74 9.88 22.11 0.05
CA PHE A 74 8.81 21.47 -0.72
C PHE A 74 7.98 20.51 0.14
N PHE A 75 8.61 19.63 0.92
CA PHE A 75 7.87 18.68 1.78
C PHE A 75 7.05 19.35 2.90
N ARG A 76 7.31 20.63 3.20
CA ARG A 76 6.55 21.43 4.16
C ARG A 76 5.67 22.48 3.50
N SER A 77 5.59 22.47 2.17
CA SER A 77 4.87 23.48 1.40
C SER A 77 3.37 23.35 1.61
N SER A 78 2.67 24.49 1.62
CA SER A 78 1.21 24.56 1.53
C SER A 78 0.73 24.71 0.08
N SER A 79 1.63 24.62 -0.91
CA SER A 79 1.28 24.80 -2.34
C SER A 79 0.57 23.60 -2.98
N PHE A 80 0.38 22.53 -2.22
CA PHE A 80 -0.35 21.32 -2.59
C PHE A 80 -0.90 20.68 -1.30
N ARG A 81 -1.88 19.80 -1.43
CA ARG A 81 -2.41 18.99 -0.33
C ARG A 81 -2.12 17.52 -0.59
N LEU A 82 -1.79 16.78 0.45
CA LEU A 82 -1.46 15.35 0.30
C LEU A 82 -2.68 14.55 -0.16
N GLU A 83 -3.86 14.92 0.33
CA GLU A 83 -5.13 14.27 0.03
C GLU A 83 -5.47 14.41 -1.46
N ASP A 84 -5.22 15.59 -2.04
CA ASP A 84 -5.45 15.86 -3.46
C ASP A 84 -4.50 15.01 -4.32
N LEU A 85 -3.21 14.96 -3.98
CA LEU A 85 -2.24 14.08 -4.67
C LEU A 85 -2.63 12.59 -4.55
N GLN A 86 -3.10 12.15 -3.39
CA GLN A 86 -3.56 10.78 -3.18
C GLN A 86 -4.79 10.46 -4.03
N ALA A 87 -5.76 11.38 -4.10
CA ALA A 87 -6.95 11.23 -4.91
C ALA A 87 -6.62 11.18 -6.40
N THR A 88 -5.73 12.05 -6.88
CA THR A 88 -5.25 12.07 -8.27
C THR A 88 -4.54 10.76 -8.64
N TRP A 89 -3.64 10.26 -7.77
CA TRP A 89 -2.97 8.99 -8.01
C TRP A 89 -3.93 7.80 -8.00
N LEU A 90 -4.85 7.74 -7.02
CA LEU A 90 -5.88 6.71 -6.97
C LEU A 90 -6.76 6.75 -8.22
N GLY A 91 -7.21 7.93 -8.64
CA GLY A 91 -8.02 8.10 -9.84
C GLY A 91 -7.30 7.60 -11.10
N TYR A 92 -6.00 7.88 -11.24
CA TYR A 92 -5.19 7.34 -12.32
C TYR A 92 -5.07 5.82 -12.27
N LEU A 93 -4.75 5.23 -11.11
CA LEU A 93 -4.66 3.77 -10.99
C LEU A 93 -6.02 3.09 -11.21
N SER A 94 -7.11 3.74 -10.82
CA SER A 94 -8.46 3.28 -11.05
C SER A 94 -8.86 3.30 -12.53
N SER A 95 -8.28 4.17 -13.35
CA SER A 95 -8.56 4.19 -14.80
C SER A 95 -7.74 3.18 -15.61
N LEU A 96 -6.80 2.46 -14.98
CA LEU A 96 -6.03 1.42 -15.66
C LEU A 96 -6.87 0.14 -15.83
N ASP A 97 -7.08 -0.29 -17.06
CA ASP A 97 -7.79 -1.56 -17.35
C ASP A 97 -6.82 -2.68 -17.75
N GLU A 98 -6.01 -2.48 -18.80
CA GLU A 98 -5.15 -3.53 -19.37
C GLU A 98 -4.07 -4.05 -18.40
N GLN A 99 -3.62 -3.19 -17.48
CA GLN A 99 -2.53 -3.47 -16.56
C GLN A 99 -3.02 -3.96 -15.19
N VAL A 100 -4.33 -4.09 -14.99
CA VAL A 100 -4.93 -4.45 -13.70
C VAL A 100 -5.60 -5.83 -13.80
N PRO A 101 -4.96 -6.88 -13.27
CA PRO A 101 -5.51 -8.23 -13.29
C PRO A 101 -6.76 -8.31 -12.42
N THR A 102 -7.68 -9.18 -12.83
CA THR A 102 -8.90 -9.46 -12.08
C THR A 102 -9.01 -10.95 -11.76
N LEU A 103 -9.70 -11.26 -10.65
CA LEU A 103 -10.17 -12.60 -10.35
C LEU A 103 -11.69 -12.55 -10.30
N GLU A 104 -12.36 -13.39 -11.09
CA GLU A 104 -13.82 -13.36 -11.24
C GLU A 104 -14.36 -11.96 -11.61
N GLY A 105 -13.63 -11.23 -12.47
CA GLY A 105 -13.99 -9.86 -12.88
C GLY A 105 -13.80 -8.80 -11.78
N ARG A 106 -13.18 -9.16 -10.65
CA ARG A 106 -12.93 -8.25 -9.52
C ARG A 106 -11.45 -7.86 -9.45
N ARG A 107 -11.17 -6.56 -9.30
CA ARG A 107 -9.80 -6.04 -9.07
C ARG A 107 -9.28 -6.47 -7.71
N ILE A 108 -7.97 -6.60 -7.56
CA ILE A 108 -7.35 -7.09 -6.33
C ILE A 108 -6.62 -5.96 -5.61
N LEU A 109 -7.14 -5.61 -4.44
CA LEU A 109 -6.51 -4.70 -3.49
C LEU A 109 -5.81 -5.52 -2.40
N ILE A 110 -4.65 -5.06 -1.95
CA ILE A 110 -3.96 -5.64 -0.79
C ILE A 110 -3.72 -4.54 0.23
N GLY A 111 -4.08 -4.81 1.49
CA GLY A 111 -3.81 -3.93 2.61
C GLY A 111 -2.91 -4.60 3.64
N ASP A 112 -1.94 -3.86 4.18
CA ASP A 112 -1.11 -4.37 5.28
C ASP A 112 -0.51 -3.24 6.13
N GLY A 113 -0.13 -3.59 7.35
CA GLY A 113 0.59 -2.72 8.28
C GLY A 113 2.09 -2.97 8.23
N VAL A 114 2.90 -1.92 8.07
CA VAL A 114 4.37 -2.00 8.12
C VAL A 114 4.96 -1.12 9.22
N LYS A 115 5.75 -1.76 10.08
CA LYS A 115 6.52 -1.07 11.12
C LYS A 115 7.83 -0.55 10.54
N GLN A 116 8.13 0.73 10.76
CA GLN A 116 9.35 1.39 10.31
C GLN A 116 10.13 1.93 11.50
N GLY A 117 11.31 1.36 11.74
CA GLY A 117 12.19 1.80 12.84
C GLY A 117 12.65 3.24 12.67
N LYS A 118 12.62 3.99 13.77
CA LYS A 118 13.10 5.38 13.86
C LYS A 118 13.84 5.58 15.17
N ALA A 119 15.02 6.17 15.06
CA ALA A 119 15.88 6.50 16.20
C ALA A 119 15.84 7.99 16.58
N GLY A 120 15.11 8.82 15.81
CA GLY A 120 15.04 10.25 16.05
C GLY A 120 14.26 10.58 17.33
N PHE A 121 14.93 11.16 18.32
CA PHE A 121 14.33 11.51 19.61
C PHE A 121 13.27 12.60 19.56
N HIS A 122 13.12 13.31 18.44
CA HIS A 122 12.21 14.44 18.28
C HIS A 122 11.28 14.27 17.07
N MET A 123 11.01 13.01 16.70
CA MET A 123 10.10 12.66 15.61
C MET A 123 8.67 12.50 16.13
N ALA A 124 7.73 13.11 15.42
CA ALA A 124 6.31 13.04 15.72
C ALA A 124 5.76 11.62 15.48
N ALA A 125 4.74 11.19 16.23
CA ALA A 125 4.05 9.90 16.08
C ALA A 125 4.88 8.62 16.26
N VAL A 126 6.12 8.72 16.77
CA VAL A 126 6.94 7.53 17.08
C VAL A 126 6.41 6.83 18.33
N LYS A 127 6.17 5.51 18.22
CA LYS A 127 5.73 4.63 19.31
C LYS A 127 6.62 3.39 19.41
N ARG A 128 6.47 2.66 20.52
CA ARG A 128 7.13 1.38 20.76
C ARG A 128 6.22 0.23 20.32
N TYR A 129 6.72 -0.64 19.46
CA TYR A 129 6.01 -1.80 18.96
C TYR A 129 6.76 -3.09 19.30
N ALA A 130 6.02 -4.13 19.68
CA ALA A 130 6.55 -5.49 19.67
C ALA A 130 6.69 -5.98 18.23
N GLN A 131 7.76 -6.72 17.94
CA GLN A 131 8.05 -7.27 16.63
C GLN A 131 7.95 -8.79 16.70
N SER A 132 6.92 -9.36 16.05
CA SER A 132 6.66 -10.80 16.05
C SER A 132 7.43 -11.56 14.96
N SER A 133 8.52 -10.99 14.44
CA SER A 133 9.32 -11.62 13.39
C SER A 133 10.29 -12.59 14.03
N GLU A 134 10.25 -13.87 13.69
CA GLU A 134 11.19 -14.91 14.16
C GLU A 134 12.60 -14.77 13.57
N SER A 135 12.96 -13.58 13.06
CA SER A 135 14.29 -13.33 12.50
C SER A 135 15.23 -12.97 13.63
N VAL A 136 16.26 -13.79 13.82
CA VAL A 136 17.33 -13.57 14.82
C VAL A 136 18.01 -12.19 14.68
N ALA A 137 17.96 -11.57 13.49
CA ALA A 137 18.55 -10.27 13.21
C ALA A 137 17.67 -9.07 13.60
N LYS A 138 16.46 -9.28 14.11
CA LYS A 138 15.52 -8.20 14.45
C LYS A 138 15.28 -8.17 15.95
N ALA A 139 15.36 -6.98 16.55
CA ALA A 139 15.05 -6.80 17.95
C ALA A 139 13.56 -7.06 18.23
N ASP A 140 13.25 -7.62 19.41
CA ASP A 140 11.88 -7.92 19.84
C ASP A 140 11.00 -6.67 19.96
N MET A 141 11.61 -5.50 20.13
CA MET A 141 10.93 -4.22 20.14
C MET A 141 11.57 -3.22 19.19
N ILE A 142 10.72 -2.45 18.52
CA ILE A 142 11.11 -1.40 17.61
C ILE A 142 10.42 -0.09 18.01
N TRP A 143 11.20 0.97 18.12
CA TRP A 143 10.67 2.33 18.16
C TRP A 143 10.52 2.83 16.73
N GLY A 144 9.36 3.35 16.38
CA GLY A 144 9.10 3.68 14.99
C GLY A 144 7.69 4.19 14.70
N HIS A 145 7.35 4.17 13.42
CA HIS A 145 5.99 4.43 12.93
C HIS A 145 5.33 3.13 12.50
N LEU A 146 4.05 2.98 12.82
CA LEU A 146 3.18 2.00 12.17
C LEU A 146 2.52 2.67 10.97
N TRP A 147 2.86 2.22 9.78
CA TRP A 147 2.20 2.62 8.55
C TRP A 147 1.13 1.60 8.19
N GLY A 148 -0.02 2.06 7.71
CA GLY A 148 -0.88 1.22 6.89
C GLY A 148 -0.80 1.66 5.45
N ALA A 149 -0.79 0.70 4.53
CA ALA A 149 -0.80 0.98 3.10
C ALA A 149 -1.76 0.06 2.36
N VAL A 150 -2.40 0.59 1.34
CA VAL A 150 -3.20 -0.16 0.36
C VAL A 150 -2.52 -0.05 -1.00
N GLY A 151 -2.50 -1.15 -1.74
CA GLY A 151 -1.98 -1.21 -3.09
C GLY A 151 -2.89 -2.00 -4.00
N LEU A 152 -2.87 -1.62 -5.27
CA LEU A 152 -3.51 -2.33 -6.37
C LEU A 152 -2.53 -3.35 -6.92
N LEU A 153 -2.98 -4.58 -7.16
CA LEU A 153 -2.18 -5.49 -7.97
C LEU A 153 -2.20 -5.03 -9.42
N THR A 154 -1.02 -4.99 -10.04
CA THR A 154 -0.85 -4.68 -11.46
C THR A 154 0.07 -5.70 -12.13
N GLY A 155 -0.03 -5.80 -13.45
CA GLY A 155 0.72 -6.73 -14.27
C GLY A 155 -0.06 -7.99 -14.62
N ASN A 156 0.67 -9.08 -14.83
CA ASN A 156 0.13 -10.35 -15.32
C ASN A 156 0.55 -11.50 -14.39
N LEU A 157 -0.40 -12.38 -14.05
CA LEU A 157 -0.17 -13.58 -13.25
C LEU A 157 0.90 -14.52 -13.84
N GLU A 158 1.01 -14.58 -15.17
CA GLU A 158 1.95 -15.44 -15.89
C GLU A 158 3.36 -14.85 -16.00
N ALA A 159 3.47 -13.53 -16.19
CA ALA A 159 4.76 -12.85 -16.38
C ALA A 159 5.31 -12.28 -15.07
N LYS A 160 4.58 -11.32 -14.48
CA LYS A 160 4.95 -10.67 -13.22
C LYS A 160 3.80 -9.83 -12.68
N MET A 161 3.55 -10.02 -11.39
CA MET A 161 2.61 -9.24 -10.59
C MET A 161 3.35 -8.29 -9.66
N PHE A 162 2.94 -7.03 -9.64
CA PHE A 162 3.41 -6.01 -8.71
C PHE A 162 2.30 -5.63 -7.72
N TYR A 163 2.69 -5.26 -6.51
CA TYR A 163 1.88 -4.43 -5.63
C TYR A 163 2.22 -2.97 -5.94
N THR A 164 1.30 -2.28 -6.62
CA THR A 164 1.38 -0.84 -6.92
C THR A 164 0.79 -0.06 -5.77
N PRO A 165 1.61 0.65 -4.96
CA PRO A 165 1.12 1.37 -3.81
C PRO A 165 0.13 2.47 -4.24
N ILE A 166 -1.05 2.49 -3.64
CA ILE A 166 -2.04 3.56 -3.83
C ILE A 166 -1.80 4.64 -2.77
N ASN A 167 -1.74 4.23 -1.51
CA ASN A 167 -1.54 5.16 -0.41
C ASN A 167 -0.80 4.48 0.74
N ALA A 168 -0.15 5.30 1.56
CA ALA A 168 0.23 4.93 2.90
C ALA A 168 0.26 6.13 3.81
N ASN A 169 -0.10 5.90 5.06
CA ASN A 169 -0.11 6.92 6.09
C ASN A 169 0.31 6.31 7.43
N ILE A 170 0.74 7.15 8.35
CA ILE A 170 0.97 6.73 9.74
C ILE A 170 -0.40 6.47 10.36
N GLN A 171 -0.58 5.31 11.00
CA GLN A 171 -1.88 4.83 11.50
C GLN A 171 -1.89 4.58 13.03
N ASP A 172 -0.84 4.99 13.73
CA ASP A 172 -0.77 5.00 15.19
C ASP A 172 0.15 6.12 15.68
N GLY A 173 -0.04 6.57 16.92
CA GLY A 173 0.67 7.70 17.51
C GLY A 173 0.35 9.06 16.89
N ASN A 174 -0.61 9.13 15.98
CA ASN A 174 -0.99 10.32 15.23
C ASN A 174 -2.25 11.03 15.72
N GLN A 175 -3.00 10.44 16.67
CA GLN A 175 -4.32 10.94 17.08
C GLN A 175 -4.29 12.39 17.58
N ALA A 176 -3.47 12.68 18.59
CA ALA A 176 -3.36 14.04 19.14
C ALA A 176 -2.85 15.05 18.10
N ILE A 177 -1.96 14.61 17.19
CA ILE A 177 -1.38 15.48 16.17
C ILE A 177 -2.43 15.85 15.13
N LYS A 178 -3.24 14.88 14.69
CA LYS A 178 -4.33 15.10 13.73
C LYS A 178 -5.44 15.95 14.34
N ALA A 179 -5.75 15.76 15.63
CA ALA A 179 -6.74 16.55 16.34
C ALA A 179 -6.38 18.05 16.47
N TRP A 180 -5.10 18.43 16.31
CA TRP A 180 -4.70 19.85 16.26
C TRP A 180 -5.01 20.53 14.92
N ASP A 181 -5.24 19.74 13.88
CA ASP A 181 -5.54 20.23 12.53
C ASP A 181 -7.04 20.16 12.23
N ASP A 182 -7.70 19.13 12.77
CA ASP A 182 -9.14 18.90 12.67
C ASP A 182 -9.68 18.53 14.06
N GLU A 183 -10.35 19.48 14.72
CA GLU A 183 -10.94 19.27 16.05
C GLU A 183 -12.02 18.18 16.05
N ALA A 184 -12.64 17.89 14.90
CA ALA A 184 -13.61 16.81 14.74
C ALA A 184 -12.97 15.42 14.57
N TYR A 185 -11.64 15.32 14.56
CA TYR A 185 -10.94 14.05 14.40
C TYR A 185 -11.01 13.19 15.67
N GLU A 186 -11.94 12.24 15.71
CA GLU A 186 -12.16 11.36 16.87
C GLU A 186 -11.10 10.25 17.07
N GLY A 187 -10.08 10.19 16.22
CA GLY A 187 -9.10 9.11 16.25
C GLY A 187 -9.64 7.79 15.70
N LYS A 188 -8.86 7.13 14.86
CA LYS A 188 -9.25 5.84 14.27
C LYS A 188 -8.20 4.79 14.56
N THR A 189 -8.65 3.58 14.88
CA THR A 189 -7.73 2.44 15.03
C THR A 189 -7.04 2.12 13.71
N HIS A 190 -5.91 1.42 13.74
CA HIS A 190 -5.24 0.91 12.54
C HIS A 190 -6.18 0.11 11.64
N VAL A 191 -7.09 -0.67 12.23
CA VAL A 191 -8.10 -1.45 11.52
C VAL A 191 -9.07 -0.55 10.75
N MET A 192 -9.62 0.48 11.40
CA MET A 192 -10.57 1.38 10.76
C MET A 192 -9.90 2.28 9.71
N GLN A 193 -8.66 2.72 9.94
CA GLN A 193 -7.91 3.47 8.92
C GLN A 193 -7.61 2.60 7.68
N MET A 194 -7.36 1.30 7.84
CA MET A 194 -7.21 0.35 6.73
C MET A 194 -8.55 0.12 6.00
N ALA A 195 -9.65 0.02 6.74
CA ALA A 195 -10.99 -0.10 6.16
C ALA A 195 -11.33 1.13 5.31
N ASP A 196 -11.13 2.34 5.84
CA ASP A 196 -11.35 3.59 5.12
C ASP A 196 -10.52 3.66 3.83
N ALA A 197 -9.24 3.27 3.89
CA ALA A 197 -8.36 3.25 2.72
C ALA A 197 -8.87 2.28 1.64
N GLY A 198 -9.26 1.05 2.01
CA GLY A 198 -9.83 0.08 1.08
C GLY A 198 -11.17 0.52 0.49
N ILE A 199 -12.04 1.12 1.31
CA ILE A 199 -13.33 1.67 0.89
C ILE A 199 -13.13 2.83 -0.08
N ALA A 200 -12.17 3.74 0.18
CA ALA A 200 -11.85 4.83 -0.74
C ALA A 200 -11.39 4.30 -2.10
N CYS A 201 -10.54 3.26 -2.11
CA CYS A 201 -10.12 2.60 -3.36
C CYS A 201 -11.32 2.00 -4.11
N PHE A 202 -12.21 1.30 -3.39
CA PHE A 202 -13.41 0.70 -3.96
C PHE A 202 -14.41 1.72 -4.52
N LYS A 203 -14.63 2.83 -3.81
CA LYS A 203 -15.53 3.90 -4.26
C LYS A 203 -15.03 4.53 -5.58
N ASN A 204 -13.72 4.56 -5.80
CA ASN A 204 -13.10 5.04 -7.04
C ASN A 204 -12.85 3.92 -8.07
N SER A 205 -13.17 2.67 -7.76
CA SER A 205 -12.97 1.55 -8.68
C SER A 205 -14.14 1.42 -9.66
N PRO A 206 -13.88 1.17 -10.95
CA PRO A 206 -14.94 0.95 -11.95
C PRO A 206 -15.66 -0.39 -11.78
N CYS A 207 -15.11 -1.33 -11.00
CA CYS A 207 -15.72 -2.62 -10.73
C CYS A 207 -15.51 -3.10 -9.29
N SER A 208 -16.10 -4.24 -8.97
CA SER A 208 -15.95 -4.94 -7.69
C SER A 208 -14.48 -5.20 -7.35
N CYS A 209 -14.18 -5.24 -6.06
CA CYS A 209 -12.82 -5.44 -5.56
C CYS A 209 -12.76 -6.61 -4.57
N LEU A 210 -11.71 -7.42 -4.66
CA LEU A 210 -11.25 -8.31 -3.60
C LEU A 210 -10.18 -7.58 -2.79
N PHE A 211 -10.40 -7.41 -1.48
CA PHE A 211 -9.46 -6.74 -0.59
C PHE A 211 -8.80 -7.74 0.35
N ALA A 212 -7.59 -8.15 -0.02
CA ALA A 212 -6.79 -9.11 0.73
C ALA A 212 -6.07 -8.44 1.91
N LEU A 213 -6.31 -8.94 3.12
CA LEU A 213 -5.80 -8.39 4.38
C LEU A 213 -5.21 -9.50 5.25
N ASP A 214 -4.21 -9.17 6.10
CA ASP A 214 -3.73 -10.12 7.12
C ASP A 214 -4.83 -10.49 8.14
N ARG A 215 -4.64 -11.61 8.84
CA ARG A 215 -5.52 -12.10 9.90
C ARG A 215 -5.84 -11.07 10.99
N TYR A 216 -4.95 -10.10 11.21
CA TYR A 216 -5.17 -9.02 12.17
C TYR A 216 -6.45 -8.21 11.88
N PHE A 217 -6.85 -8.12 10.61
CA PHE A 217 -7.95 -7.30 10.15
C PHE A 217 -9.32 -8.01 10.14
N LEU A 218 -9.37 -9.31 10.50
CA LEU A 218 -10.64 -10.01 10.68
C LEU A 218 -11.32 -9.54 11.98
N THR A 219 -11.99 -8.39 11.91
CA THR A 219 -12.71 -7.77 13.04
C THR A 219 -14.14 -7.43 12.65
N ARG A 220 -15.02 -7.32 13.66
CA ARG A 220 -16.42 -6.94 13.42
C ARG A 220 -16.53 -5.53 12.82
N ASP A 221 -15.76 -4.59 13.35
CA ASP A 221 -15.81 -3.18 12.94
C ASP A 221 -15.45 -3.00 11.47
N LEU A 222 -14.41 -3.70 10.98
CA LEU A 222 -14.01 -3.63 9.58
C LEU A 222 -15.09 -4.23 8.66
N ILE A 223 -15.63 -5.40 9.02
CA ILE A 223 -16.69 -6.05 8.24
C ILE A 223 -17.93 -5.15 8.18
N SER A 224 -18.37 -4.61 9.32
CA SER A 224 -19.52 -3.70 9.38
C SER A 224 -19.29 -2.40 8.58
N ALA A 225 -18.08 -1.85 8.57
CA ALA A 225 -17.76 -0.67 7.78
C ALA A 225 -17.84 -0.93 6.27
N VAL A 226 -17.32 -2.08 5.83
CA VAL A 226 -17.38 -2.50 4.42
C VAL A 226 -18.81 -2.81 3.99
N ASP A 227 -19.59 -3.46 4.86
CA ASP A 227 -21.00 -3.73 4.60
C ASP A 227 -21.81 -2.45 4.42
N LYS A 228 -21.56 -1.46 5.28
CA LYS A 228 -22.16 -0.14 5.14
C LYS A 228 -21.75 0.53 3.81
N ALA A 229 -20.47 0.49 3.46
CA ALA A 229 -19.99 1.08 2.21
C ALA A 229 -20.57 0.40 0.96
N ASN A 230 -20.75 -0.94 0.99
CA ASN A 230 -21.40 -1.69 -0.09
C ASN A 230 -22.89 -1.29 -0.21
N ALA A 231 -23.59 -1.16 0.92
CA ALA A 231 -24.98 -0.70 0.92
C ALA A 231 -25.13 0.76 0.42
N GLU A 232 -24.18 1.64 0.75
CA GLU A 232 -24.16 3.04 0.29
C GLU A 232 -23.90 3.17 -1.20
N LYS A 233 -23.03 2.33 -1.80
CA LYS A 233 -22.71 2.43 -3.22
C LYS A 233 -23.90 2.06 -4.11
N GLY A 234 -24.74 1.12 -3.66
CA GLY A 234 -26.04 0.81 -4.25
C GLY A 234 -26.03 0.26 -5.69
N ASP A 235 -24.85 0.06 -6.27
CA ASP A 235 -24.66 -0.57 -7.58
C ASP A 235 -24.43 -2.08 -7.45
N ALA A 236 -24.27 -2.77 -8.58
CA ALA A 236 -23.96 -4.21 -8.58
C ALA A 236 -22.53 -4.53 -8.09
N SER A 237 -21.70 -3.50 -7.83
CA SER A 237 -20.31 -3.68 -7.43
C SER A 237 -20.17 -3.79 -5.91
N SER A 238 -19.18 -4.56 -5.46
CA SER A 238 -18.92 -4.75 -4.03
C SER A 238 -17.45 -4.84 -3.70
N LEU A 239 -17.12 -4.39 -2.50
CA LEU A 239 -15.85 -4.64 -1.82
C LEU A 239 -15.99 -5.92 -0.99
N CYS A 240 -15.27 -6.97 -1.38
CA CYS A 240 -15.21 -8.23 -0.67
C CYS A 240 -13.90 -8.35 0.11
N ILE A 241 -13.99 -8.61 1.41
CA ILE A 241 -12.83 -8.82 2.27
C ILE A 241 -12.37 -10.27 2.15
N ILE A 242 -11.09 -10.46 1.81
CA ILE A 242 -10.39 -11.73 1.84
C ILE A 242 -9.34 -11.70 2.94
N THR A 243 -9.43 -12.57 3.94
CA THR A 243 -8.47 -12.59 5.05
C THR A 243 -8.25 -14.00 5.57
N LYS A 244 -7.41 -14.15 6.59
CA LYS A 244 -7.14 -15.42 7.27
C LYS A 244 -7.72 -15.39 8.68
N ALA A 245 -8.39 -16.47 9.07
CA ALA A 245 -8.85 -16.64 10.44
C ALA A 245 -7.74 -17.26 11.32
N LYS A 246 -7.83 -17.04 12.63
CA LYS A 246 -7.05 -17.81 13.60
C LYS A 246 -7.46 -19.28 13.54
N CYS A 247 -6.54 -20.20 13.85
CA CYS A 247 -6.85 -21.63 13.86
C CYS A 247 -7.98 -21.97 14.83
N ASN A 248 -8.10 -21.27 15.97
CA ASN A 248 -9.18 -21.43 16.93
C ASN A 248 -10.44 -20.60 16.62
N CYS A 249 -10.64 -20.18 15.36
CA CYS A 249 -11.80 -19.39 14.98
C CYS A 249 -13.10 -20.18 15.15
N ILE A 250 -14.08 -19.51 15.76
CA ILE A 250 -15.41 -20.03 16.01
C ILE A 250 -16.39 -19.34 15.06
N ALA A 251 -17.20 -20.12 14.38
CA ALA A 251 -18.34 -19.69 13.58
C ALA A 251 -19.62 -20.34 14.10
N TYR A 252 -20.75 -20.05 13.46
CA TYR A 252 -22.05 -20.60 13.85
C TYR A 252 -22.82 -21.04 12.61
N GLU A 253 -23.58 -22.12 12.74
CA GLU A 253 -24.54 -22.53 11.71
C GLU A 253 -25.66 -21.49 11.55
N LYS A 254 -26.36 -21.53 10.42
CA LYS A 254 -27.62 -20.77 10.27
C LYS A 254 -28.64 -21.30 11.28
N PRO A 255 -29.48 -20.42 11.86
CA PRO A 255 -30.56 -20.88 12.73
C PRO A 255 -31.50 -21.79 11.93
N GLN A 256 -31.80 -22.98 12.46
CA GLN A 256 -32.77 -23.86 11.83
C GLN A 256 -34.19 -23.28 11.98
N PRO A 257 -35.07 -23.43 10.97
CA PRO A 257 -36.46 -23.04 11.09
C PRO A 257 -37.10 -23.77 12.28
N GLY A 258 -37.51 -23.01 13.30
CA GLY A 258 -38.23 -23.56 14.44
C GLY A 258 -39.69 -23.86 14.09
N PRO A 259 -40.38 -24.74 14.85
CA PRO A 259 -41.82 -24.92 14.70
C PRO A 259 -42.53 -23.56 14.89
N ALA A 260 -43.49 -23.27 14.02
CA ALA A 260 -44.23 -22.02 14.06
C ALA A 260 -44.86 -21.82 15.45
N LYS A 261 -44.68 -20.62 16.03
CA LYS A 261 -45.33 -20.14 17.27
C LYS A 261 -44.72 -20.56 18.62
N ARG A 262 -43.39 -20.53 18.79
CA ARG A 262 -42.82 -20.40 20.15
C ARG A 262 -42.76 -18.93 20.58
N ARG A 263 -43.17 -18.65 21.81
CA ARG A 263 -43.09 -17.32 22.45
C ARG A 263 -41.61 -16.97 22.67
N GLY A 264 -41.15 -15.83 22.15
CA GLY A 264 -39.77 -15.34 22.31
C GLY A 264 -39.11 -14.90 21.01
N ARG A 265 -37.98 -14.19 21.11
CA ARG A 265 -37.19 -13.76 19.93
C ARG A 265 -36.56 -15.01 19.26
N PRO A 266 -36.74 -15.21 17.94
CA PRO A 266 -36.10 -16.30 17.21
C PRO A 266 -34.58 -16.30 17.41
N PRO A 267 -33.93 -17.49 17.44
CA PRO A 267 -32.48 -17.57 17.59
C PRO A 267 -31.79 -16.92 16.39
N LEU A 268 -30.78 -16.08 16.67
CA LEU A 268 -30.01 -15.39 15.64
C LEU A 268 -28.94 -16.29 14.99
N LYS A 269 -28.64 -17.44 15.60
CA LYS A 269 -27.62 -18.40 15.15
C LYS A 269 -27.98 -19.84 15.54
N GLY A 270 -27.41 -20.80 14.81
CA GLY A 270 -27.44 -22.22 15.13
C GLY A 270 -26.30 -22.64 16.06
N ARG A 271 -25.84 -23.88 15.90
CA ARG A 271 -24.79 -24.47 16.74
C ARG A 271 -23.44 -23.80 16.52
N THR A 272 -22.59 -23.86 17.54
CA THR A 272 -21.20 -23.41 17.46
C THR A 272 -20.40 -24.37 16.58
N VAL A 273 -19.63 -23.82 15.65
CA VAL A 273 -18.74 -24.55 14.76
C VAL A 273 -17.30 -24.13 15.06
N HIS A 274 -16.50 -25.05 15.56
CA HIS A 274 -15.06 -24.88 15.70
C HIS A 274 -14.41 -25.21 14.35
N LEU A 275 -14.02 -24.18 13.60
CA LEU A 275 -13.58 -24.37 12.21
C LEU A 275 -12.35 -25.29 12.10
N LYS A 276 -11.47 -25.31 13.11
CA LYS A 276 -10.33 -26.24 13.15
C LYS A 276 -10.75 -27.70 13.04
N ASP A 277 -11.86 -28.07 13.66
CA ASP A 277 -12.25 -29.47 13.82
C ASP A 277 -12.72 -30.06 12.48
N LEU A 278 -13.20 -29.20 11.57
CA LEU A 278 -13.63 -29.58 10.23
C LEU A 278 -12.49 -30.16 9.37
N PHE A 279 -11.22 -29.86 9.66
CA PHE A 279 -10.09 -30.52 9.01
C PHE A 279 -10.07 -32.04 9.24
N SER A 280 -10.62 -32.51 10.38
CA SER A 280 -10.67 -33.93 10.71
C SER A 280 -12.08 -34.49 10.53
N SER A 281 -13.10 -33.79 11.02
CA SER A 281 -14.48 -34.29 11.01
C SER A 281 -15.13 -34.30 9.62
N ARG A 282 -14.62 -33.52 8.67
CA ARG A 282 -15.11 -33.47 7.28
C ARG A 282 -13.98 -33.70 6.27
N SER A 283 -12.95 -34.46 6.64
CA SER A 283 -11.77 -34.71 5.79
C SER A 283 -12.15 -35.29 4.42
N ASP A 284 -13.15 -36.16 4.37
CA ASP A 284 -13.57 -36.83 3.13
C ASP A 284 -14.31 -35.89 2.16
N GLU A 285 -14.69 -34.69 2.61
CA GLU A 285 -15.37 -33.68 1.80
C GLU A 285 -14.39 -32.66 1.20
N PHE A 286 -13.09 -32.74 1.53
CA PHE A 286 -12.07 -31.88 0.94
C PHE A 286 -11.89 -32.21 -0.54
N GLN A 287 -11.86 -31.16 -1.35
CA GLN A 287 -11.61 -31.23 -2.78
C GLN A 287 -10.14 -30.98 -3.06
N GLU A 288 -9.57 -31.69 -4.04
CA GLU A 288 -8.21 -31.44 -4.50
C GLU A 288 -8.21 -30.58 -5.77
N THR A 289 -7.22 -29.70 -5.87
CA THR A 289 -6.99 -28.89 -7.06
C THR A 289 -5.52 -28.51 -7.18
N GLU A 290 -5.11 -28.00 -8.34
CA GLU A 290 -3.78 -27.42 -8.54
C GLU A 290 -3.92 -25.92 -8.81
N LEU A 291 -3.19 -25.12 -8.02
CA LEU A 291 -3.20 -23.66 -8.13
C LEU A 291 -1.78 -23.11 -8.24
N LEU A 292 -1.60 -22.04 -9.00
CA LEU A 292 -0.36 -21.29 -9.06
C LEU A 292 -0.22 -20.40 -7.81
N LEU A 293 0.43 -20.92 -6.77
CA LEU A 293 0.63 -20.22 -5.50
C LEU A 293 2.10 -19.85 -5.32
N TYR A 294 2.36 -18.60 -4.97
CA TYR A 294 3.73 -18.08 -4.77
C TYR A 294 4.67 -18.36 -5.95
N GLY A 295 4.13 -18.29 -7.18
CA GLY A 295 4.88 -18.54 -8.42
C GLY A 295 5.18 -20.00 -8.73
N LYS A 296 4.56 -20.96 -8.03
CA LYS A 296 4.71 -22.39 -8.29
C LYS A 296 3.35 -23.08 -8.33
N MET A 297 3.17 -24.03 -9.24
CA MET A 297 2.00 -24.91 -9.21
C MET A 297 2.08 -25.78 -7.95
N GLN A 298 1.03 -25.73 -7.14
CA GLN A 298 0.93 -26.48 -5.90
C GLN A 298 -0.40 -27.22 -5.85
N LYS A 299 -0.36 -28.49 -5.43
CA LYS A 299 -1.54 -29.25 -5.06
C LYS A 299 -2.09 -28.71 -3.75
N VAL A 300 -3.39 -28.46 -3.73
CA VAL A 300 -4.12 -27.89 -2.61
C VAL A 300 -5.37 -28.71 -2.37
N ARG A 301 -5.56 -29.14 -1.12
CA ARG A 301 -6.83 -29.67 -0.63
C ARG A 301 -7.61 -28.56 0.05
N TYR A 302 -8.90 -28.44 -0.23
CA TYR A 302 -9.72 -27.43 0.44
C TYR A 302 -11.17 -27.85 0.67
N LEU A 303 -11.79 -27.24 1.67
CA LEU A 303 -13.21 -27.35 1.97
C LEU A 303 -13.80 -25.95 2.14
N ALA A 304 -14.86 -25.63 1.40
CA ALA A 304 -15.59 -24.38 1.55
C ALA A 304 -16.86 -24.62 2.39
N VAL A 305 -17.09 -23.78 3.40
CA VAL A 305 -18.29 -23.81 4.24
C VAL A 305 -18.78 -22.38 4.48
N ASP A 306 -20.08 -22.18 4.34
CA ASP A 306 -20.70 -20.87 4.62
C ASP A 306 -21.30 -20.90 6.03
N CYS A 307 -20.87 -19.96 6.88
CA CYS A 307 -21.23 -19.90 8.30
C CYS A 307 -21.44 -18.46 8.76
N LEU A 308 -22.16 -18.28 9.87
CA LEU A 308 -22.30 -16.98 10.53
C LEU A 308 -21.08 -16.70 11.42
N TRP A 309 -20.54 -15.49 11.35
CA TRP A 309 -19.34 -15.09 12.09
C TRP A 309 -19.49 -13.75 12.81
N GLY A 310 -18.65 -13.57 13.83
CA GLY A 310 -18.59 -12.37 14.66
C GLY A 310 -19.73 -12.37 15.67
N MET A 311 -19.46 -12.79 16.91
CA MET A 311 -20.49 -12.81 17.97
C MET A 311 -21.17 -11.44 18.09
N GLY A 312 -22.51 -11.43 17.98
CA GLY A 312 -23.32 -10.20 17.98
C GLY A 312 -23.47 -9.51 16.62
N LEU A 313 -22.61 -9.83 15.64
CA LEU A 313 -22.76 -9.43 14.24
C LEU A 313 -23.49 -10.54 13.44
N TYR A 314 -23.12 -11.81 13.65
CA TYR A 314 -23.67 -12.98 12.96
C TYR A 314 -23.76 -12.80 11.45
N ARG A 315 -22.71 -12.22 10.85
CA ARG A 315 -22.63 -12.00 9.41
C ARG A 315 -22.33 -13.32 8.72
N GLU A 316 -23.10 -13.66 7.70
CA GLU A 316 -22.80 -14.81 6.85
C GLU A 316 -21.54 -14.56 6.02
N MET A 317 -20.60 -15.50 6.10
CA MET A 317 -19.30 -15.44 5.44
C MET A 317 -18.91 -16.83 4.94
N ARG A 318 -18.07 -16.86 3.91
CA ARG A 318 -17.49 -18.10 3.40
C ARG A 318 -16.15 -18.37 4.05
N PHE A 319 -16.02 -19.54 4.65
CA PHE A 319 -14.77 -20.06 5.19
C PHE A 319 -14.20 -21.11 4.25
N VAL A 320 -12.92 -20.98 3.92
CA VAL A 320 -12.20 -21.95 3.09
C VAL A 320 -11.07 -22.53 3.92
N LEU A 321 -11.24 -23.79 4.31
CA LEU A 321 -10.21 -24.56 4.97
C LEU A 321 -9.26 -25.07 3.90
N VAL A 322 -7.96 -24.85 4.10
CA VAL A 322 -6.93 -25.14 3.10
C VAL A 322 -5.86 -26.02 3.73
N GLU A 323 -5.58 -27.13 3.09
CA GLU A 323 -4.46 -28.03 3.39
C GLU A 323 -3.48 -28.00 2.22
N THR A 324 -2.24 -27.64 2.51
CA THR A 324 -1.11 -27.90 1.62
C THR A 324 -0.18 -28.89 2.30
N ASN A 325 0.83 -29.39 1.58
CA ASN A 325 1.84 -30.29 2.13
C ASN A 325 2.59 -29.73 3.35
N THR A 326 2.52 -28.41 3.58
CA THR A 326 3.31 -27.72 4.61
C THR A 326 2.47 -27.12 5.72
N LEU A 327 1.19 -26.79 5.47
CA LEU A 327 0.40 -26.03 6.43
C LEU A 327 -1.11 -26.15 6.22
N ARG A 328 -1.83 -26.04 7.34
CA ARG A 328 -3.28 -25.85 7.39
C ARG A 328 -3.61 -24.38 7.63
N SER A 329 -4.56 -23.84 6.86
CA SER A 329 -5.02 -22.45 6.99
C SER A 329 -6.52 -22.34 6.84
N ILE A 330 -7.13 -21.36 7.52
CA ILE A 330 -8.55 -21.04 7.36
C ILE A 330 -8.62 -19.65 6.75
N LEU A 331 -9.07 -19.56 5.50
CA LEU A 331 -9.31 -18.31 4.80
C LEU A 331 -10.78 -17.92 4.94
N VAL A 332 -11.06 -16.62 4.84
CA VAL A 332 -12.40 -16.06 5.02
C VAL A 332 -12.68 -15.08 3.89
N SER A 333 -13.88 -15.17 3.32
CA SER A 333 -14.47 -14.20 2.40
C SER A 333 -15.74 -13.60 2.99
N SER A 334 -15.90 -12.29 2.92
CA SER A 334 -17.15 -11.61 3.30
C SER A 334 -18.29 -11.78 2.29
N ASP A 335 -17.99 -12.39 1.14
CA ASP A 335 -18.94 -12.69 0.07
C ASP A 335 -18.95 -14.20 -0.19
N THR A 336 -20.13 -14.82 -0.03
CA THR A 336 -20.34 -16.26 -0.22
C THR A 336 -20.47 -16.67 -1.69
N THR A 337 -20.44 -15.73 -2.63
CA THR A 337 -20.45 -16.06 -4.06
C THR A 337 -19.07 -16.37 -4.61
N VAL A 338 -18.01 -15.87 -3.96
CA VAL A 338 -16.61 -16.03 -4.41
C VAL A 338 -16.17 -17.49 -4.29
N LYS A 339 -15.58 -18.04 -5.36
CA LYS A 339 -15.13 -19.43 -5.36
C LYS A 339 -13.95 -19.64 -4.42
N ALA A 340 -13.85 -20.86 -3.86
CA ALA A 340 -12.79 -21.22 -2.94
C ALA A 340 -11.39 -21.03 -3.53
N GLN A 341 -11.20 -21.43 -4.79
CA GLN A 341 -9.95 -21.26 -5.53
C GLN A 341 -9.55 -19.79 -5.65
N THR A 342 -10.52 -18.90 -5.93
CA THR A 342 -10.30 -17.46 -6.01
C THR A 342 -9.87 -16.88 -4.67
N ILE A 343 -10.49 -17.31 -3.56
CA ILE A 343 -10.11 -16.92 -2.20
C ILE A 343 -8.66 -17.34 -1.90
N ILE A 344 -8.30 -18.58 -2.23
CA ILE A 344 -6.95 -19.13 -2.03
C ILE A 344 -5.92 -18.36 -2.86
N THR A 345 -6.16 -18.19 -4.16
CA THR A 345 -5.28 -17.46 -5.07
C THR A 345 -5.12 -16.00 -4.64
N CYS A 346 -6.23 -15.30 -4.34
CA CYS A 346 -6.21 -13.91 -3.89
C CYS A 346 -5.39 -13.74 -2.61
N TYR A 347 -5.64 -14.56 -1.59
CA TYR A 347 -4.87 -14.48 -0.35
C TYR A 347 -3.40 -14.85 -0.56
N SER A 348 -3.09 -15.80 -1.44
CA SER A 348 -1.71 -16.15 -1.78
C SER A 348 -0.96 -14.97 -2.38
N LEU A 349 -1.62 -14.07 -3.13
CA LEU A 349 -1.02 -12.88 -3.72
C LEU A 349 -0.76 -11.77 -2.70
N ARG A 350 -1.31 -11.84 -1.47
CA ARG A 350 -1.09 -10.84 -0.41
C ARG A 350 0.39 -10.58 -0.16
N TRP A 351 1.23 -11.61 -0.23
CA TRP A 351 2.70 -11.49 -0.04
C TRP A 351 3.39 -10.48 -0.97
N LYS A 352 2.75 -10.08 -2.09
CA LYS A 352 3.25 -9.02 -2.96
C LYS A 352 3.43 -7.69 -2.25
N CYS A 353 2.67 -7.40 -1.19
CA CYS A 353 2.93 -6.24 -0.35
C CYS A 353 4.29 -6.34 0.36
N GLU A 354 4.70 -7.53 0.81
CA GLU A 354 5.98 -7.75 1.50
C GLU A 354 7.15 -7.53 0.55
N GLU A 355 7.07 -8.06 -0.68
CA GLU A 355 8.04 -7.76 -1.74
C GLU A 355 8.11 -6.26 -2.03
N SER A 356 6.96 -5.61 -2.18
CA SER A 356 6.88 -4.18 -2.48
C SER A 356 7.48 -3.34 -1.35
N TYR A 357 7.17 -3.63 -0.08
CA TYR A 357 7.76 -2.90 1.06
C TYR A 357 9.28 -3.11 1.15
N LEU A 358 9.78 -4.29 0.79
CA LEU A 358 11.22 -4.51 0.70
C LEU A 358 11.84 -3.58 -0.35
N ARG A 359 11.22 -3.46 -1.54
CA ARG A 359 11.66 -2.53 -2.59
C ARG A 359 11.51 -1.07 -2.16
N SER A 360 10.41 -0.69 -1.49
CA SER A 360 10.22 0.65 -0.94
C SER A 360 11.34 1.05 0.01
N LYS A 361 11.82 0.12 0.86
CA LYS A 361 12.91 0.40 1.83
C LYS A 361 14.28 0.38 1.17
N HIS A 362 14.58 -0.69 0.44
CA HIS A 362 15.96 -1.01 0.03
C HIS A 362 16.32 -0.53 -1.37
N VAL A 363 15.34 -0.32 -2.26
CA VAL A 363 15.59 0.25 -3.58
C VAL A 363 15.23 1.73 -3.53
N LEU A 364 13.95 2.03 -3.30
CA LEU A 364 13.45 3.40 -3.40
C LEU A 364 13.76 4.24 -2.18
N GLY A 365 13.96 3.69 -0.98
CA GLY A 365 14.12 4.44 0.27
C GLY A 365 12.95 5.38 0.62
N ALA A 366 11.71 5.00 0.25
CA ALA A 366 10.49 5.76 0.53
C ALA A 366 10.22 5.92 2.04
N PHE A 367 10.75 5.01 2.88
CA PHE A 367 10.65 5.09 4.33
C PHE A 367 11.90 5.70 5.01
N SER A 368 12.85 6.27 4.24
CA SER A 368 14.12 6.82 4.77
C SER A 368 14.04 8.29 5.23
N TYR A 369 12.84 8.78 5.56
CA TYR A 369 12.63 10.13 6.08
C TYR A 369 13.15 10.32 7.51
N HIS A 370 13.51 11.56 7.83
CA HIS A 370 14.01 12.01 9.13
C HIS A 370 13.46 13.40 9.52
N PHE A 371 12.20 13.71 9.17
CA PHE A 371 11.61 14.99 9.57
C PHE A 371 11.36 15.00 11.08
N TRP A 372 12.09 15.86 11.79
CA TRP A 372 11.98 16.07 13.23
C TRP A 372 11.91 17.57 13.55
N THR A 373 11.52 17.92 14.77
CA THR A 373 11.49 19.31 15.24
C THR A 373 11.77 19.40 16.73
N LYS A 374 12.56 20.40 17.17
CA LYS A 374 12.83 20.65 18.60
C LYS A 374 11.55 20.93 19.41
N ALA A 375 10.48 21.35 18.75
CA ALA A 375 9.16 21.52 19.36
C ALA A 375 8.57 20.21 19.89
N MET A 376 8.95 19.06 19.30
CA MET A 376 8.54 17.75 19.77
C MET A 376 9.29 17.43 21.06
N PRO A 377 8.62 17.11 22.18
CA PRO A 377 9.30 16.70 23.41
C PRO A 377 10.18 15.48 23.17
N LYS A 378 11.34 15.43 23.83
CA LYS A 378 12.32 14.35 23.66
C LYS A 378 11.67 13.01 24.03
N LEU A 379 11.64 12.08 23.07
CA LEU A 379 11.13 10.74 23.27
C LEU A 379 12.04 9.97 24.24
N ASN A 380 11.44 9.40 25.28
CA ASN A 380 12.13 8.51 26.20
C ASN A 380 11.87 7.05 25.80
N HIS A 381 12.88 6.39 25.23
CA HIS A 381 12.78 5.00 24.77
C HIS A 381 12.66 3.97 25.90
N TYR A 382 12.95 4.38 27.14
CA TYR A 382 12.83 3.57 28.37
C TYR A 382 11.55 3.86 29.14
N ARG A 383 10.66 4.66 28.58
CA ARG A 383 9.44 5.08 29.26
C ARG A 383 8.51 3.91 29.55
N LYS A 384 7.91 3.92 30.76
CA LYS A 384 6.87 2.97 31.16
C LYS A 384 5.59 3.21 30.35
N ARG A 385 4.83 2.15 30.09
CA ARG A 385 3.59 2.21 29.31
C ARG A 385 2.53 3.15 29.92
N THR A 386 2.57 3.33 31.24
CA THR A 386 1.63 4.15 32.02
C THR A 386 1.92 5.65 32.02
N SER A 387 3.12 6.07 31.59
CA SER A 387 3.44 7.49 31.51
C SER A 387 2.57 8.17 30.43
N PRO A 388 2.30 9.50 30.51
CA PRO A 388 1.48 10.25 29.55
C PRO A 388 2.23 10.59 28.26
N ASP A 389 1.60 10.44 27.08
CA ASP A 389 2.22 10.63 25.74
C ASP A 389 3.04 11.93 25.64
N PRO A 390 4.29 11.95 25.10
CA PRO A 390 5.10 13.17 25.15
C PRO A 390 4.42 14.32 24.40
N VAL A 391 3.66 13.98 23.35
CA VAL A 391 2.87 14.96 22.58
C VAL A 391 1.81 15.69 23.41
N ALA A 392 1.32 15.09 24.51
CA ALA A 392 0.35 15.70 25.41
C ALA A 392 0.93 16.86 26.24
N GLN A 393 2.26 17.00 26.28
CA GLN A 393 2.95 18.10 26.96
C GLN A 393 3.01 19.38 26.11
N VAL A 394 2.60 19.30 24.83
CA VAL A 394 2.69 20.42 23.89
C VAL A 394 1.43 21.28 23.99
N THR A 395 1.57 22.46 24.57
CA THR A 395 0.47 23.42 24.76
C THR A 395 0.51 24.58 23.77
N SER A 396 1.71 25.04 23.38
CA SER A 396 1.91 26.17 22.47
C SER A 396 1.41 25.89 21.05
N GLU A 397 0.53 26.75 20.55
CA GLU A 397 0.03 26.69 19.16
C GLU A 397 1.16 26.76 18.12
N HIS A 398 2.23 27.52 18.42
CA HIS A 398 3.39 27.59 17.55
C HIS A 398 4.10 26.23 17.44
N ASP A 399 4.26 25.53 18.56
CA ASP A 399 4.91 24.22 18.59
C ASP A 399 4.03 23.12 17.97
N LYS A 400 2.71 23.16 18.20
CA LYS A 400 1.74 22.27 17.53
C LYS A 400 1.87 22.37 16.01
N LYS A 401 1.88 23.59 15.46
CA LYS A 401 2.05 23.83 14.00
C LYS A 401 3.37 23.27 13.47
N ARG A 402 4.46 23.39 14.22
CA ARG A 402 5.79 22.86 13.83
C ARG A 402 5.83 21.33 13.84
N ILE A 403 5.21 20.69 14.83
CA ILE A 403 5.11 19.24 14.92
C ILE A 403 4.22 18.70 13.79
N LEU A 404 3.05 19.32 13.58
CA LEU A 404 2.15 18.96 12.48
C LEU A 404 2.83 19.09 11.11
N SER A 405 3.61 20.15 10.88
CA SER A 405 4.39 20.33 9.66
C SER A 405 5.44 19.21 9.45
N ALA A 406 6.14 18.79 10.51
CA ALA A 406 7.10 17.68 10.43
C ALA A 406 6.42 16.32 10.20
N TYR A 407 5.26 16.10 10.81
CA TYR A 407 4.42 14.93 10.60
C TYR A 407 3.93 14.85 9.14
N ARG A 408 3.33 15.93 8.62
CA ARG A 408 2.87 16.00 7.22
C ARG A 408 4.02 15.79 6.23
N ALA A 409 5.18 16.42 6.47
CA ALA A 409 6.36 16.23 5.62
C ALA A 409 6.81 14.76 5.55
N THR A 410 6.63 14.01 6.65
CA THR A 410 6.91 12.58 6.68
C THR A 410 5.97 11.78 5.79
N GLU A 411 4.66 12.05 5.85
CA GLU A 411 3.66 11.40 5.01
C GLU A 411 3.82 11.77 3.53
N VAL A 412 4.06 13.05 3.22
CA VAL A 412 4.34 13.51 1.85
C VAL A 412 5.57 12.82 1.27
N PHE A 413 6.67 12.74 2.02
CA PHE A 413 7.89 12.06 1.54
C PHE A 413 7.66 10.58 1.23
N ALA A 414 6.97 9.87 2.13
CA ALA A 414 6.68 8.46 1.93
C ALA A 414 5.74 8.24 0.73
N PHE A 415 4.71 9.07 0.60
CA PHE A 415 3.75 9.00 -0.49
C PHE A 415 4.42 9.25 -1.85
N ILE A 416 5.26 10.27 -1.99
CA ILE A 416 5.95 10.54 -3.27
C ILE A 416 6.90 9.38 -3.63
N GLY A 417 7.59 8.80 -2.64
CA GLY A 417 8.40 7.61 -2.86
C GLY A 417 7.59 6.39 -3.32
N GLN A 418 6.34 6.27 -2.86
CA GLN A 418 5.41 5.23 -3.29
C GLN A 418 4.86 5.44 -4.70
N VAL A 419 4.51 6.69 -5.04
CA VAL A 419 4.15 7.08 -6.41
C VAL A 419 5.31 6.77 -7.37
N ALA A 420 6.54 7.14 -7.01
CA ALA A 420 7.72 6.83 -7.80
C ALA A 420 7.92 5.31 -7.98
N GLN A 421 7.67 4.52 -6.94
CA GLN A 421 7.71 3.07 -7.04
C GLN A 421 6.63 2.54 -7.98
N GLY A 422 5.38 2.99 -7.85
CA GLY A 422 4.28 2.58 -8.71
C GLY A 422 4.55 2.91 -10.17
N MET A 423 5.05 4.12 -10.46
CA MET A 423 5.48 4.50 -11.80
C MET A 423 6.56 3.57 -12.36
N LEU A 424 7.58 3.17 -11.58
CA LEU A 424 8.58 2.19 -12.04
C LEU A 424 7.97 0.82 -12.35
N GLN A 425 6.96 0.40 -11.60
CA GLN A 425 6.27 -0.87 -11.86
C GLN A 425 5.46 -0.80 -13.16
N LEU A 426 4.70 0.27 -13.37
CA LEU A 426 3.96 0.49 -14.62
C LEU A 426 4.90 0.64 -15.83
N LEU A 427 6.01 1.35 -15.67
CA LEU A 427 7.05 1.45 -16.71
C LEU A 427 7.73 0.11 -16.99
N SER A 428 7.90 -0.75 -15.97
CA SER A 428 8.44 -2.10 -16.18
C SER A 428 7.51 -2.96 -17.02
N LEU A 429 6.19 -2.85 -16.78
CA LEU A 429 5.18 -3.52 -17.59
C LEU A 429 5.16 -2.96 -19.02
N LYS A 430 5.18 -1.63 -19.18
CA LYS A 430 5.21 -0.99 -20.49
C LYS A 430 6.49 -1.34 -21.28
N ALA A 431 7.65 -1.36 -20.63
CA ALA A 431 8.90 -1.74 -21.27
C ALA A 431 8.85 -3.18 -21.80
N HIS A 432 8.24 -4.09 -21.03
CA HIS A 432 8.04 -5.47 -21.46
C HIS A 432 7.09 -5.56 -22.67
N GLU A 433 5.96 -4.85 -22.63
CA GLU A 433 5.01 -4.75 -23.77
C GLU A 433 5.69 -4.23 -25.05
N LEU A 434 6.61 -3.28 -24.91
CA LEU A 434 7.38 -2.70 -26.01
C LEU A 434 8.58 -3.57 -26.46
N GLY A 435 8.78 -4.75 -25.88
CA GLY A 435 9.91 -5.63 -26.21
C GLY A 435 11.29 -5.08 -25.81
N LEU A 436 11.34 -4.12 -24.86
CA LEU A 436 12.60 -3.51 -24.44
C LEU A 436 13.34 -4.42 -23.44
N ALA A 437 14.43 -5.01 -23.90
CA ALA A 437 15.35 -5.75 -23.05
C ALA A 437 16.16 -4.79 -22.15
N THR A 438 16.47 -5.24 -20.92
CA THR A 438 17.36 -4.49 -20.04
C THR A 438 18.78 -4.43 -20.59
N LYS A 439 19.42 -3.27 -20.43
CA LYS A 439 20.85 -3.09 -20.74
C LYS A 439 21.74 -3.41 -19.56
N LYS A 440 21.14 -3.67 -18.39
CA LYS A 440 21.85 -4.08 -17.20
C LYS A 440 22.31 -5.53 -17.35
N TRP A 441 23.60 -5.77 -17.24
CA TRP A 441 24.10 -7.13 -17.12
C TRP A 441 23.65 -7.72 -15.78
N LEU A 442 22.98 -8.87 -15.84
CA LEU A 442 22.55 -9.64 -14.68
C LEU A 442 23.06 -11.07 -14.86
N ARG A 443 23.69 -11.62 -13.81
CA ARG A 443 24.11 -13.04 -13.83
C ARG A 443 22.90 -13.98 -13.97
N THR A 444 21.76 -13.60 -13.41
CA THR A 444 20.54 -14.41 -13.42
C THR A 444 19.33 -13.52 -13.71
N TYR A 445 18.61 -13.86 -14.77
CA TYR A 445 17.36 -13.21 -15.15
C TYR A 445 16.19 -13.99 -14.54
N SER A 446 15.55 -13.42 -13.52
CA SER A 446 14.48 -14.10 -12.77
C SER A 446 13.08 -13.90 -13.35
N SER A 447 12.90 -12.96 -14.28
CA SER A 447 11.62 -12.65 -14.94
C SER A 447 11.89 -11.86 -16.22
N PRO A 448 11.06 -12.01 -17.28
CA PRO A 448 11.13 -11.17 -18.48
C PRO A 448 10.70 -9.72 -18.21
N VAL A 449 9.96 -9.46 -17.12
CA VAL A 449 9.55 -8.12 -16.70
C VAL A 449 10.57 -7.58 -15.69
N ASN A 450 11.12 -6.41 -16.01
CA ASN A 450 12.11 -5.73 -15.19
C ASN A 450 11.65 -5.55 -13.73
N SER A 451 12.59 -5.63 -12.79
CA SER A 451 12.32 -5.17 -11.41
C SER A 451 12.35 -3.65 -11.35
N GLU A 452 11.81 -3.05 -10.29
CA GLU A 452 11.89 -1.60 -10.08
C GLU A 452 13.34 -1.11 -10.11
N GLN A 453 14.29 -1.89 -9.58
CA GLN A 453 15.71 -1.55 -9.60
C GLN A 453 16.34 -1.68 -10.99
N THR A 454 15.93 -2.67 -11.77
CA THR A 454 16.40 -2.84 -13.16
C THR A 454 15.84 -1.72 -14.04
N MET A 455 14.55 -1.43 -13.89
CA MET A 455 13.89 -0.36 -14.63
C MET A 455 14.46 1.02 -14.26
N ALA A 456 14.74 1.28 -12.99
CA ALA A 456 15.45 2.48 -12.56
C ALA A 456 16.80 2.68 -13.28
N PHE A 457 17.59 1.60 -13.42
CA PHE A 457 18.87 1.63 -14.11
C PHE A 457 18.70 1.95 -15.61
N ASP A 458 17.80 1.23 -16.29
CA ASP A 458 17.55 1.43 -17.72
C ASP A 458 16.96 2.84 -17.98
N LEU A 459 16.09 3.31 -17.10
CA LEU A 459 15.49 4.64 -17.18
C LEU A 459 16.53 5.74 -16.99
N ALA A 460 17.49 5.58 -16.08
CA ALA A 460 18.59 6.54 -15.90
C ALA A 460 19.44 6.67 -17.18
N SER A 461 19.71 5.54 -17.85
CA SER A 461 20.42 5.51 -19.13
C SER A 461 19.60 6.18 -20.25
N LEU A 462 18.29 5.90 -20.29
CA LEU A 462 17.36 6.49 -21.25
C LEU A 462 17.30 8.01 -21.10
N ILE A 463 17.03 8.53 -19.91
CA ILE A 463 16.89 9.97 -19.65
C ILE A 463 18.17 10.74 -20.07
N LYS A 464 19.35 10.22 -19.74
CA LYS A 464 20.63 10.83 -20.17
C LYS A 464 20.73 10.96 -21.69
N ARG A 465 20.31 9.92 -22.43
CA ARG A 465 20.32 9.94 -23.89
C ARG A 465 19.26 10.86 -24.47
N VAL A 466 18.07 10.92 -23.87
CA VAL A 466 17.01 11.84 -24.33
C VAL A 466 17.47 13.29 -24.16
N ILE A 467 18.02 13.66 -22.99
CA ILE A 467 18.54 15.01 -22.73
C ILE A 467 19.60 15.45 -23.75
N VAL A 468 20.49 14.54 -24.16
CA VAL A 468 21.52 14.83 -25.17
C VAL A 468 20.93 14.92 -26.59
N THR A 469 19.83 14.21 -26.86
CA THR A 469 19.25 14.11 -28.21
C THR A 469 18.31 15.27 -28.55
N PHE A 470 17.61 15.84 -27.57
CA PHE A 470 16.61 16.89 -27.78
C PHE A 470 17.04 18.22 -27.14
N THR A 471 17.47 19.17 -27.97
CA THR A 471 17.92 20.52 -27.54
C THR A 471 17.15 21.67 -28.23
N GLY A 472 15.98 21.43 -28.82
CA GLY A 472 15.15 22.40 -29.55
C GLY A 472 13.83 22.78 -28.87
N SER A 473 12.96 23.59 -29.50
CA SER A 473 11.69 24.07 -28.93
C SER A 473 10.60 22.99 -28.76
N ASP A 474 10.67 21.90 -29.54
CA ASP A 474 9.80 20.72 -29.40
C ASP A 474 10.40 19.68 -28.42
N ASN A 475 10.83 20.15 -27.24
CA ASN A 475 11.55 19.30 -26.30
C ASN A 475 10.61 18.52 -25.35
N PRO A 476 10.49 17.19 -25.47
CA PRO A 476 9.77 16.39 -24.48
C PRO A 476 10.50 16.39 -23.11
N VAL A 477 11.74 16.88 -23.04
CA VAL A 477 12.53 17.06 -21.81
C VAL A 477 12.14 18.31 -21.03
N LYS A 478 11.28 19.22 -21.56
CA LYS A 478 10.88 20.46 -20.86
C LYS A 478 10.28 20.22 -19.47
N LEU A 479 9.61 19.07 -19.29
CA LEU A 479 9.09 18.62 -17.99
C LEU A 479 10.21 18.34 -16.96
N LEU A 480 11.38 17.94 -17.45
CA LEU A 480 12.56 17.60 -16.67
C LEU A 480 13.51 18.80 -16.49
N GLU A 481 13.29 19.88 -17.23
CA GLU A 481 14.11 21.08 -17.15
C GLU A 481 13.80 21.92 -15.89
N PRO A 482 14.82 22.60 -15.33
CA PRO A 482 14.60 23.58 -14.28
C PRO A 482 13.64 24.70 -14.68
N VAL A 483 12.87 25.19 -13.71
CA VAL A 483 12.27 26.54 -13.82
C VAL A 483 13.36 27.53 -13.41
N ALA A 484 13.64 28.50 -14.28
CA ALA A 484 14.51 29.65 -13.98
C ALA A 484 14.03 30.41 -12.74
#